data_AF-A0A0B1S8H0-F1
#
_entry.id   AF-A0A0B1S8H0-F1
#
_cell.length_a   1.000
_cell.length_b   1.000
_cell.length_c   1.000
_cell.angle_alpha   90.00
_cell.angle_beta   90.00
_cell.angle_gamma   90.00
#
_symmetry.space_group_name_H-M   'P 1'
#
loop_
_entity.id
_entity.type
_entity.pdbx_description
1 polymer ?
#
loop_
_entity_poly.entity_id
_entity_poly.type
_entity_poly.pdbx_seq_one_letter_code
_entity_poly.pdbx_strand_id
1 'polypeptide(L)'
;MIATGSWKNKTFKQYNFDALGVQPPCGHLHPLMKVRSEFRQIFFAMGFTEMPTNRYVESSFWNFDALFQPQQHPARDAHDTFFVSEPALSTKFPMDYLERVKTVHSKGGYGSAGYNYDWKIEEAQKNVLRTHTTAVSARQLYKLAQEVS
;
A
#
# COMPACT_ATOMS: atom_id res chain seq x y z
N MET A 1 -1.30 24.13 56.55
CA MET A 1 0.17 23.93 56.65
C MET A 1 0.92 25.13 56.11
N ILE A 2 0.83 25.43 54.81
CA ILE A 2 1.55 26.58 54.22
C ILE A 2 1.08 27.91 54.81
N ALA A 3 -0.22 28.23 54.74
CA ALA A 3 -0.77 29.48 55.26
C ALA A 3 -0.73 29.61 56.80
N THR A 4 -0.77 28.49 57.52
CA THR A 4 -0.85 28.47 59.00
C THR A 4 0.51 28.20 59.68
N GLY A 5 1.60 28.05 58.92
CA GLY A 5 2.94 27.74 59.43
C GLY A 5 3.11 26.37 60.11
N SER A 6 2.05 25.57 60.19
CA SER A 6 2.02 24.32 60.96
C SER A 6 2.89 23.18 60.42
N TRP A 7 3.62 23.40 59.32
CA TRP A 7 4.59 22.45 58.76
C TRP A 7 5.92 22.42 59.53
N LYS A 8 6.31 23.53 60.18
CA LYS A 8 7.64 23.65 60.84
C LYS A 8 7.82 22.68 62.01
N ASN A 9 6.74 22.32 62.69
CA ASN A 9 6.75 21.51 63.90
C ASN A 9 6.27 20.06 63.64
N LYS A 10 6.20 19.61 62.38
CA LYS A 10 5.76 18.26 62.01
C LYS A 10 6.89 17.47 61.37
N THR A 11 7.01 16.20 61.77
CA THR A 11 7.88 15.23 61.11
C THR A 11 7.14 14.62 59.92
N PHE A 12 7.72 14.72 58.73
CA PHE A 12 7.16 14.13 57.51
C PHE A 12 7.79 12.77 57.24
N LYS A 13 6.99 11.81 56.80
CA LYS A 13 7.50 10.52 56.29
C LYS A 13 8.42 10.80 55.10
N GLN A 14 9.60 10.19 55.10
CA GLN A 14 10.51 10.30 53.97
C GLN A 14 9.86 9.75 52.70
N TYR A 15 10.05 10.47 51.60
CA TYR A 15 9.58 10.02 50.29
C TYR A 15 10.43 8.84 49.84
N ASN A 16 9.79 7.78 49.33
CA ASN A 16 10.51 6.64 48.80
C ASN A 16 11.00 6.94 47.38
N PHE A 17 12.29 7.23 47.22
CA PHE A 17 12.91 7.47 45.92
C PHE A 17 13.18 6.20 45.11
N ASP A 18 13.06 5.02 45.73
CA ASP A 18 13.24 3.73 45.07
C ASP A 18 11.96 3.21 44.39
N ALA A 19 10.82 3.90 44.57
CA ALA A 19 9.56 3.53 43.95
C ALA A 19 9.38 4.18 42.57
N LEU A 20 8.81 3.43 41.62
CA LEU A 20 8.33 4.00 40.37
C LEU A 20 7.17 4.95 40.67
N GLY A 21 7.31 6.20 40.21
CA GLY A 21 6.27 7.22 40.36
C GLY A 21 5.01 6.92 39.53
N VAL A 22 3.99 7.75 39.70
CA VAL A 22 2.76 7.64 38.92
C VAL A 22 3.01 8.15 37.50
N GLN A 23 2.76 7.32 36.49
CA GLN A 23 2.86 7.75 35.10
C GLN A 23 1.72 8.72 34.77
N PRO A 24 2.01 9.90 34.20
CA PRO A 24 0.97 10.83 33.77
C PRO A 24 0.20 10.24 32.58
N PRO A 25 -1.11 10.56 32.46
CA PRO A 25 -1.87 10.17 31.28
C PRO A 25 -1.29 10.87 30.04
N CYS A 26 -1.07 10.11 28.96
CA CYS A 26 -0.58 10.65 27.68
C CYS A 26 -1.23 9.93 26.48
N GLY A 27 -1.14 10.57 25.30
CA GLY A 27 -1.57 9.96 24.04
C GLY A 27 -0.56 8.92 23.55
N HIS A 28 -1.04 7.89 22.87
CA HIS A 28 -0.21 6.81 22.34
C HIS A 28 -0.38 6.68 20.83
N LEU A 29 0.73 6.54 20.11
CA LEU A 29 0.72 6.17 18.70
C LEU A 29 0.76 4.65 18.58
N HIS A 30 -0.06 4.11 17.67
CA HIS A 30 -0.04 2.68 17.36
C HIS A 30 1.38 2.25 16.94
N PRO A 31 1.96 1.19 17.53
CA PRO A 31 3.35 0.79 17.25
C PRO A 31 3.67 0.60 15.76
N LEU A 32 2.78 -0.05 15.01
CA LEU A 32 2.91 -0.19 13.55
C LEU A 32 3.03 1.16 12.82
N MET A 33 2.33 2.20 13.29
CA MET A 33 2.40 3.53 12.68
C MET A 33 3.71 4.25 13.00
N LYS A 34 4.32 3.97 14.17
CA LYS A 34 5.66 4.46 14.50
C LYS A 34 6.68 3.88 13.52
N VAL A 35 6.66 2.55 13.36
CA VAL A 35 7.54 1.84 12.43
C VAL A 35 7.31 2.31 10.98
N ARG A 36 6.06 2.46 10.54
CA ARG A 36 5.74 3.02 9.21
C ARG A 36 6.35 4.41 9.02
N SER A 37 6.36 5.25 10.06
CA SER A 37 6.93 6.60 9.99
C SER A 37 8.45 6.55 9.85
N GLU A 38 9.12 5.63 10.53
CA GLU A 38 10.56 5.38 10.37
C GLU A 38 10.89 4.92 8.94
N PHE A 39 10.16 3.93 8.39
CA PHE A 39 10.35 3.49 7.00
C PHE A 39 10.20 4.66 6.00
N ARG A 40 9.18 5.51 6.16
CA ARG A 40 9.00 6.70 5.32
C ARG A 40 10.21 7.63 5.39
N GLN A 41 10.74 7.86 6.60
CA GLN A 41 11.90 8.72 6.80
C GLN A 41 13.16 8.17 6.12
N ILE A 42 13.37 6.84 6.15
CA ILE A 42 14.50 6.20 5.46
C ILE A 42 14.41 6.45 3.94
N PHE A 43 13.24 6.23 3.33
CA PHE A 43 13.05 6.48 1.90
C PHE A 43 13.26 7.95 1.53
N PHE A 44 12.76 8.90 2.35
CA PHE A 44 12.99 10.33 2.13
C PHE A 44 14.46 10.72 2.27
N ALA A 45 15.19 10.13 3.23
CA ALA A 45 16.63 10.36 3.38
C ALA A 45 17.43 9.86 2.16
N MET A 46 16.92 8.85 1.45
CA MET A 46 17.49 8.35 0.20
C MET A 46 17.04 9.14 -1.05
N GLY A 47 16.24 10.18 -0.90
CA GLY A 47 15.75 11.01 -2.01
C GLY A 47 14.56 10.44 -2.78
N PHE A 48 13.90 9.38 -2.29
CA PHE A 48 12.69 8.85 -2.91
C PHE A 48 11.49 9.77 -2.64
N THR A 49 10.57 9.85 -3.61
CA THR A 49 9.29 10.55 -3.45
C THR A 49 8.17 9.54 -3.19
N GLU A 50 7.27 9.85 -2.27
CA GLU A 50 6.15 8.97 -1.93
C GLU A 50 5.10 8.95 -3.06
N MET A 51 4.76 7.74 -3.52
CA MET A 51 3.71 7.53 -4.53
C MET A 51 2.33 7.46 -3.87
N PRO A 52 1.26 8.03 -4.48
CA PRO A 52 -0.08 7.98 -3.94
C PRO A 52 -0.65 6.55 -4.03
N THR A 53 -1.08 6.00 -2.88
CA THR A 53 -1.60 4.62 -2.77
C THR A 53 -3.08 4.56 -2.37
N ASN A 54 -3.81 5.68 -2.52
CA ASN A 54 -5.19 5.95 -2.08
C ASN A 54 -6.29 5.16 -2.81
N ARG A 55 -6.01 3.91 -3.16
CA ARG A 55 -6.89 2.98 -3.88
C ARG A 55 -6.67 1.58 -3.34
N TYR A 56 -7.69 1.04 -2.66
CA TYR A 56 -7.66 -0.35 -2.19
C TYR A 56 -8.21 -1.32 -3.24
N VAL A 57 -9.21 -0.91 -4.02
CA VAL A 57 -9.76 -1.69 -5.13
C VAL A 57 -8.99 -1.38 -6.40
N GLU A 58 -8.39 -2.39 -7.01
CA GLU A 58 -7.76 -2.30 -8.32
C GLU A 58 -8.48 -3.14 -9.36
N SER A 59 -8.38 -2.72 -10.63
CA SER A 59 -8.73 -3.61 -11.72
C SER A 59 -7.64 -4.67 -11.90
N SER A 60 -8.03 -5.90 -12.26
CA SER A 60 -7.10 -6.98 -12.55
C SER A 60 -6.08 -6.62 -13.63
N PHE A 61 -6.44 -5.75 -14.57
CA PHE A 61 -5.51 -5.16 -15.52
C PHE A 61 -4.27 -4.54 -14.84
N TRP A 62 -4.48 -3.56 -13.95
CA TRP A 62 -3.37 -2.87 -13.27
C TRP A 62 -2.69 -3.73 -12.20
N ASN A 63 -3.44 -4.64 -11.57
CA ASN A 63 -2.89 -5.51 -10.54
C ASN A 63 -2.07 -6.67 -11.12
N PHE A 64 -2.35 -7.13 -12.34
CA PHE A 64 -1.70 -8.30 -12.92
C PHE A 64 -1.22 -8.09 -14.36
N ASP A 65 -2.14 -7.79 -15.29
CA ASP A 65 -1.84 -7.79 -16.72
C ASP A 65 -0.77 -6.75 -17.11
N ALA A 66 -0.84 -5.54 -16.54
CA ALA A 66 0.13 -4.45 -16.77
C ALA A 66 1.54 -4.78 -16.26
N LEU A 67 1.65 -5.72 -15.31
CA LEU A 67 2.92 -6.22 -14.77
C LEU A 67 3.44 -7.44 -15.53
N PHE A 68 2.82 -7.77 -16.67
CA PHE A 68 3.15 -8.95 -17.47
C PHE A 68 2.93 -10.28 -16.72
N GLN A 69 2.01 -10.33 -15.75
CA GLN A 69 1.61 -11.58 -15.10
C GLN A 69 0.49 -12.26 -15.91
N PRO A 70 0.65 -13.53 -16.34
CA PRO A 70 -0.32 -14.19 -17.21
C PRO A 70 -1.68 -14.41 -16.51
N GLN A 71 -2.77 -14.46 -17.27
CA GLN A 71 -4.12 -14.64 -16.73
C GLN A 71 -4.36 -16.00 -16.08
N GLN A 72 -3.61 -17.02 -16.48
CA GLN A 72 -3.69 -18.38 -15.93
C GLN A 72 -2.83 -18.56 -14.66
N HIS A 73 -2.20 -17.50 -14.16
CA HIS A 73 -1.32 -17.58 -13.00
C HIS A 73 -2.11 -17.92 -11.72
N PRO A 74 -1.66 -18.88 -10.88
CA PRO A 74 -2.42 -19.34 -9.71
C PRO A 74 -2.74 -18.22 -8.72
N ALA A 75 -1.85 -17.24 -8.56
CA ALA A 75 -2.11 -16.07 -7.70
C ALA A 75 -3.34 -15.22 -8.10
N ARG A 76 -3.94 -15.45 -9.28
CA ARG A 76 -5.19 -14.79 -9.73
C ARG A 76 -6.45 -15.60 -9.38
N ASP A 77 -6.30 -16.77 -8.76
CA ASP A 77 -7.42 -17.60 -8.34
C ASP A 77 -8.19 -16.95 -7.18
N ALA A 78 -9.48 -17.24 -7.08
CA ALA A 78 -10.38 -16.72 -6.06
C ALA A 78 -10.01 -17.17 -4.64
N HIS A 79 -9.25 -18.27 -4.51
CA HIS A 79 -8.71 -18.73 -3.24
C HIS A 79 -7.59 -17.82 -2.70
N ASP A 80 -6.83 -17.18 -3.59
CA ASP A 80 -5.68 -16.33 -3.24
C ASP A 80 -6.04 -14.83 -3.28
N THR A 81 -6.98 -14.45 -4.13
CA THR A 81 -7.33 -13.05 -4.40
C THR A 81 -8.79 -12.74 -4.06
N PHE A 82 -8.99 -11.70 -3.26
CA PHE A 82 -10.33 -11.17 -2.99
C PHE A 82 -10.86 -10.38 -4.20
N PHE A 83 -11.79 -10.99 -4.93
CA PHE A 83 -12.57 -10.33 -5.97
C PHE A 83 -13.67 -9.47 -5.37
N VAL A 84 -13.93 -8.33 -6.00
CA VAL A 84 -14.98 -7.39 -5.57
C VAL A 84 -16.29 -7.77 -6.25
N SER A 85 -17.40 -7.82 -5.51
CA SER A 85 -18.73 -8.00 -6.08
C SER A 85 -19.36 -6.69 -6.56
N GLU A 86 -19.16 -5.60 -5.82
CA GLU A 86 -19.70 -4.28 -6.14
C GLU A 86 -18.66 -3.19 -5.84
N PRO A 87 -18.14 -2.46 -6.85
CA PRO A 87 -18.31 -2.69 -8.29
C PRO A 87 -17.46 -3.88 -8.78
N ALA A 88 -18.07 -4.89 -9.43
CA ALA A 88 -17.35 -6.07 -9.92
C ALA A 88 -16.37 -5.79 -11.07
N LEU A 89 -16.71 -4.83 -11.94
CA LEU A 89 -15.96 -4.56 -13.16
C LEU A 89 -15.49 -3.11 -13.21
N SER A 90 -14.29 -2.92 -13.75
CA SER A 90 -13.79 -1.63 -14.22
C SER A 90 -13.93 -1.56 -15.73
N THR A 91 -14.31 -0.39 -16.25
CA THR A 91 -14.52 -0.17 -17.70
C THR A 91 -13.60 0.90 -18.28
N LYS A 92 -12.90 1.67 -17.43
CA LYS A 92 -12.07 2.80 -17.85
C LYS A 92 -10.60 2.38 -17.86
N PHE A 93 -10.08 2.13 -19.06
CA PHE A 93 -8.67 1.81 -19.30
C PHE A 93 -8.08 2.72 -20.38
N PRO A 94 -6.76 2.98 -20.34
CA PRO A 94 -6.05 3.51 -21.50
C PRO A 94 -6.05 2.46 -22.61
N MET A 95 -7.00 2.55 -23.55
CA MET A 95 -7.23 1.51 -24.56
C MET A 95 -5.99 1.20 -25.40
N ASP A 96 -5.22 2.22 -25.78
CA ASP A 96 -3.98 2.01 -26.54
C ASP A 96 -2.96 1.17 -25.77
N TYR A 97 -2.86 1.38 -24.45
CA TYR A 97 -1.96 0.60 -23.61
C TYR A 97 -2.49 -0.81 -23.37
N LEU A 98 -3.80 -0.95 -23.17
CA LEU A 98 -4.45 -2.25 -23.03
C LEU A 98 -4.24 -3.12 -24.27
N GLU A 99 -4.40 -2.57 -25.47
CA GLU A 99 -4.18 -3.31 -26.72
C GLU A 99 -2.71 -3.73 -26.91
N ARG A 100 -1.75 -2.88 -26.49
CA ARG A 100 -0.33 -3.25 -26.48
C ARG A 100 -0.06 -4.39 -25.49
N VAL A 101 -0.58 -4.31 -24.27
CA VAL A 101 -0.46 -5.37 -23.26
C VAL A 101 -1.06 -6.68 -23.79
N LYS A 102 -2.30 -6.65 -24.30
CA LYS A 102 -2.97 -7.81 -24.91
C LYS A 102 -2.13 -8.45 -26.01
N THR A 103 -1.59 -7.64 -26.92
CA THR A 103 -0.77 -8.11 -28.04
C THR A 103 0.50 -8.81 -27.54
N VAL A 104 1.25 -8.19 -26.62
CA VAL A 104 2.50 -8.76 -26.11
C VAL A 104 2.27 -9.99 -25.25
N HIS A 105 1.19 -10.02 -24.45
CA HIS A 105 0.81 -11.20 -23.68
C HIS A 105 0.48 -12.39 -24.57
N SER A 106 -0.27 -12.17 -25.64
CA SER A 106 -0.75 -13.25 -26.51
C SER A 106 0.29 -13.66 -27.56
N LYS A 107 0.68 -12.73 -28.43
CA LYS A 107 1.49 -12.99 -29.63
C LYS A 107 2.97 -12.66 -29.46
N GLY A 108 3.34 -12.04 -28.34
CA GLY A 108 4.68 -11.50 -28.14
C GLY A 108 4.88 -10.13 -28.79
N GLY A 109 6.08 -9.60 -28.63
CA GLY A 109 6.45 -8.24 -29.02
C GLY A 109 7.68 -7.77 -28.24
N TYR A 110 8.30 -6.67 -28.67
CA TYR A 110 9.49 -6.09 -28.01
C TYR A 110 10.65 -7.09 -27.79
N GLY A 111 10.80 -8.08 -28.69
CA GLY A 111 11.81 -9.14 -28.59
C GLY A 111 11.40 -10.35 -27.74
N SER A 112 10.22 -10.34 -27.12
CA SER A 112 9.64 -11.48 -26.39
C SER A 112 8.68 -12.30 -27.28
N ALA A 113 8.62 -13.60 -27.05
CA ALA A 113 7.65 -14.50 -27.69
C ALA A 113 6.23 -14.39 -27.08
N GLY A 114 6.07 -13.67 -25.97
CA GLY A 114 4.81 -13.63 -25.22
C GLY A 114 4.53 -14.93 -24.48
N TYR A 115 3.27 -15.12 -24.05
CA TYR A 115 2.83 -16.33 -23.35
C TYR A 115 2.03 -17.29 -24.24
N ASN A 116 1.77 -16.94 -25.50
CA ASN A 116 1.09 -17.79 -26.49
C ASN A 116 -0.27 -18.34 -26.00
N TYR A 117 -1.10 -17.46 -25.44
CA TYR A 117 -2.48 -17.77 -25.05
C TYR A 117 -3.44 -16.66 -25.50
N ASP A 118 -4.74 -16.96 -25.49
CA ASP A 118 -5.78 -15.96 -25.77
C ASP A 118 -6.04 -15.09 -24.54
N TRP A 119 -5.62 -13.83 -24.62
CA TRP A 119 -5.80 -12.85 -23.55
C TRP A 119 -7.23 -12.31 -23.55
N LYS A 120 -7.94 -12.48 -22.43
CA LYS A 120 -9.36 -12.15 -22.29
C LYS A 120 -9.55 -10.81 -21.58
N ILE A 121 -10.30 -9.91 -22.20
CA ILE A 121 -10.56 -8.59 -21.60
C ILE A 121 -11.44 -8.69 -20.35
N GLU A 122 -12.32 -9.68 -20.30
CA GLU A 122 -13.23 -9.94 -19.19
C GLU A 122 -12.46 -10.23 -17.90
N GLU A 123 -11.31 -10.91 -18.00
CA GLU A 123 -10.43 -11.19 -16.85
C GLU A 123 -9.70 -9.93 -16.36
N ALA A 124 -9.37 -9.01 -17.27
CA ALA A 124 -8.69 -7.77 -16.94
C ALA A 124 -9.65 -6.73 -16.30
N GLN A 125 -10.94 -6.81 -16.64
CA GLN A 125 -11.99 -5.93 -16.13
C GLN A 125 -12.38 -6.22 -14.68
N LYS A 126 -12.19 -7.45 -14.19
CA LYS A 126 -12.54 -7.84 -12.81
C LYS A 126 -11.81 -6.98 -11.79
N ASN A 127 -12.56 -6.42 -10.84
CA ASN A 127 -11.98 -5.69 -9.72
C ASN A 127 -11.60 -6.63 -8.58
N VAL A 128 -10.46 -6.33 -7.96
CA VAL A 128 -9.87 -7.07 -6.85
C VAL A 128 -9.45 -6.11 -5.74
N LEU A 129 -9.38 -6.58 -4.51
CA LEU A 129 -8.59 -5.89 -3.49
C LEU A 129 -7.12 -6.03 -3.87
N ARG A 130 -6.42 -4.90 -3.95
CA ARG A 130 -5.02 -4.82 -4.37
C ARG A 130 -4.16 -5.80 -3.55
N THR A 131 -3.57 -6.78 -4.24
CA THR A 131 -2.77 -7.83 -3.60
C THR A 131 -1.37 -7.35 -3.21
N HIS A 132 -0.83 -6.37 -3.94
CA HIS A 132 0.50 -5.82 -3.70
C HIS A 132 0.63 -4.38 -4.23
N THR A 133 1.55 -3.60 -3.64
CA THR A 133 1.78 -2.20 -4.03
C THR A 133 2.44 -2.02 -5.40
N THR A 134 2.96 -3.08 -6.02
CA THR A 134 3.53 -3.04 -7.38
C THR A 134 2.53 -2.54 -8.43
N ALA A 135 1.23 -2.73 -8.20
CA ALA A 135 0.17 -2.17 -9.05
C ALA A 135 0.19 -0.63 -9.06
N VAL A 136 0.54 -0.01 -7.93
CA VAL A 136 0.72 1.45 -7.82
C VAL A 136 1.94 1.89 -8.62
N SER A 137 3.04 1.14 -8.50
CA SER A 137 4.25 1.39 -9.30
C SER A 137 3.95 1.30 -10.80
N ALA A 138 3.18 0.31 -11.25
CA ALA A 138 2.77 0.18 -12.67
C ALA A 138 2.02 1.42 -13.16
N ARG A 139 1.06 1.92 -12.37
CA ARG A 139 0.34 3.16 -12.70
C ARG A 139 1.26 4.37 -12.76
N GLN A 140 2.18 4.48 -11.79
CA GLN A 140 3.08 5.63 -11.72
C GLN A 140 4.10 5.61 -12.87
N LEU A 141 4.65 4.45 -13.21
CA LEU A 141 5.53 4.27 -14.36
C LEU A 141 4.80 4.56 -15.67
N TYR A 142 3.56 4.09 -15.83
CA TYR A 142 2.74 4.41 -16.98
C TYR A 142 2.51 5.92 -17.10
N LYS A 143 2.14 6.59 -16.00
CA LYS A 143 1.92 8.03 -15.96
C LYS A 143 3.19 8.79 -16.36
N LEU A 144 4.33 8.45 -15.76
CA LEU A 144 5.62 9.05 -16.09
C LEU A 144 5.99 8.85 -17.56
N ALA A 145 5.72 7.67 -18.13
CA ALA A 145 5.97 7.41 -19.55
C ALA A 145 5.15 8.33 -20.47
N GLN A 146 3.96 8.77 -20.06
CA GLN A 146 3.15 9.74 -20.83
C GLN A 146 3.64 11.19 -20.68
N GLU A 147 4.41 11.51 -19.64
CA GLU A 147 4.97 12.85 -19.43
C GLU A 147 6.28 13.06 -20.22
N VAL A 148 6.99 11.96 -20.52
CA VAL A 148 8.29 11.97 -21.21
C VAL A 148 8.15 11.69 -22.72
N SER A 149 7.02 11.14 -23.17
CA SER A 149 6.72 10.90 -24.59
C SER A 149 6.12 12.13 -25.26
#